data_AF-A0AAD0YXS3-F1
#
_entry.id   AF-A0AAD0YXS3-F1
#
_cell.length_a   1.000
_cell.length_b   1.000
_cell.length_c   1.000
_cell.angle_alpha   90.00
_cell.angle_beta   90.00
_cell.angle_gamma   90.00
#
_symmetry.space_group_name_H-M   'P 1'
#
loop_
_entity.id
_entity.type
_entity.pdbx_description
1 polymer ?
#
loop_
_entity_poly.entity_id
_entity_poly.type
_entity_poly.pdbx_seq_one_letter_code
_entity_poly.pdbx_strand_id
1 'polypeptide(L)'
;MEIQNLRGNSWSARKVDSIYIVSVDNQSNIVETLTDFIRNQDIYAGEVTGIGAVSEATLRFFNPATKDYVDKTFNEQMEVTNISGNVSEIAGRQTLHLHITLGRADYTALAGHLLEAKINGAGEFIFYPLPTKVIKIKNENIGINFYDFEK
;
A
#
# COMPACT_ATOMS: atom_id res chain seq x y z
N MET A 1 -24.04 -12.04 -8.37
CA MET A 1 -22.94 -11.06 -8.29
C MET A 1 -23.45 -9.92 -7.46
N GLU A 2 -22.99 -9.82 -6.23
CA GLU A 2 -23.37 -8.75 -5.32
C GLU A 2 -22.44 -7.57 -5.60
N ILE A 3 -23.03 -6.42 -5.97
CA ILE A 3 -22.29 -5.19 -6.28
C ILE A 3 -22.67 -4.15 -5.24
N GLN A 4 -21.66 -3.62 -4.54
CA GLN A 4 -21.85 -2.58 -3.54
C GLN A 4 -20.90 -1.42 -3.83
N ASN A 5 -21.42 -0.18 -3.84
CA ASN A 5 -20.59 1.01 -3.89
C ASN A 5 -20.38 1.54 -2.46
N LEU A 6 -19.15 1.93 -2.17
CA LEU A 6 -18.66 2.35 -0.86
C LEU A 6 -17.91 3.69 -1.02
N ARG A 7 -17.86 4.47 0.06
CA ARG A 7 -17.15 5.75 0.09
C ARG A 7 -16.57 5.97 1.49
N GLY A 8 -15.31 6.36 1.54
CA GLY A 8 -14.64 6.85 2.75
C GLY A 8 -14.29 8.34 2.61
N ASN A 9 -13.30 8.78 3.39
CA ASN A 9 -12.93 10.20 3.45
C ASN A 9 -12.21 10.69 2.19
N SER A 10 -11.33 9.86 1.64
CA SER A 10 -10.47 10.19 0.48
C SER A 10 -10.43 9.06 -0.55
N TRP A 11 -11.45 8.21 -0.54
CA TRP A 11 -11.58 7.09 -1.48
C TRP A 11 -13.05 6.77 -1.77
N SER A 12 -13.28 6.21 -2.95
CA SER A 12 -14.51 5.49 -3.27
C SER A 12 -14.16 4.10 -3.76
N ALA A 13 -15.04 3.13 -3.53
CA ALA A 13 -14.80 1.77 -3.95
C ALA A 13 -16.06 1.11 -4.49
N ARG A 14 -15.86 0.13 -5.38
CA ARG A 14 -16.88 -0.83 -5.77
C ARG A 14 -16.42 -2.21 -5.34
N LYS A 15 -17.21 -2.85 -4.50
CA LYS A 15 -17.08 -4.27 -4.15
C LYS A 15 -17.83 -5.10 -5.18
N VAL A 16 -17.17 -6.13 -5.70
CA VAL A 16 -17.74 -7.16 -6.57
C VAL A 16 -17.38 -8.51 -5.98
N ASP A 17 -18.38 -9.20 -5.41
CA ASP A 17 -18.19 -10.39 -4.59
C ASP A 17 -17.18 -10.12 -3.44
N SER A 18 -16.00 -10.73 -3.43
CA SER A 18 -14.96 -10.46 -2.41
C SER A 18 -13.94 -9.39 -2.82
N ILE A 19 -13.89 -9.00 -4.10
CA ILE A 19 -12.87 -8.10 -4.66
C ILE A 19 -13.34 -6.65 -4.53
N TYR A 20 -12.40 -5.74 -4.29
CA TYR A 20 -12.67 -4.30 -4.25
C TYR A 20 -11.87 -3.59 -5.33
N ILE A 21 -12.54 -2.72 -6.09
CA ILE A 21 -11.93 -1.73 -6.98
C ILE A 21 -11.99 -0.40 -6.24
N VAL A 22 -10.84 0.21 -5.96
CA VAL A 22 -10.71 1.40 -5.11
C VAL A 22 -10.11 2.53 -5.93
N SER A 23 -10.77 3.69 -5.88
CA SER A 23 -10.27 4.96 -6.44
C SER A 23 -9.90 5.88 -5.29
N VAL A 24 -8.67 6.38 -5.29
CA VAL A 24 -8.15 7.36 -4.34
C VAL A 24 -8.36 8.78 -4.89
N ASP A 25 -8.81 9.70 -4.04
CA ASP A 25 -9.03 11.08 -4.44
C ASP A 25 -7.70 11.78 -4.74
N ASN A 26 -7.70 12.65 -5.75
CA ASN A 26 -6.54 13.45 -6.10
C ASN A 26 -6.03 14.26 -4.89
N GLN A 27 -4.71 14.47 -4.80
CA GLN A 27 -4.01 15.14 -3.69
C GLN A 27 -3.99 14.37 -2.36
N SER A 28 -4.53 13.15 -2.30
CA SER A 28 -4.49 12.31 -1.10
C SER A 28 -3.20 11.49 -1.01
N ASN A 29 -2.82 11.12 0.21
CA ASN A 29 -1.70 10.21 0.45
C ASN A 29 -2.16 8.75 0.27
N ILE A 30 -1.54 8.02 -0.66
CA ILE A 30 -1.91 6.63 -0.99
C ILE A 30 -1.90 5.73 0.25
N VAL A 31 -0.82 5.76 1.03
CA VAL A 31 -0.62 4.82 2.15
C VAL A 31 -1.64 5.10 3.26
N GLU A 32 -1.87 6.38 3.58
CA GLU A 32 -2.89 6.78 4.55
C GLU A 32 -4.30 6.39 4.09
N THR A 33 -4.68 6.76 2.87
CA THR A 33 -6.00 6.48 2.31
C THR A 33 -6.28 4.97 2.22
N LEU A 34 -5.32 4.17 1.75
CA LEU A 34 -5.50 2.72 1.68
C LEU A 34 -5.52 2.07 3.07
N THR A 35 -4.81 2.65 4.05
CA THR A 35 -4.89 2.20 5.45
C THR A 35 -6.28 2.48 6.04
N ASP A 36 -6.86 3.64 5.76
CA ASP A 36 -8.24 3.95 6.12
C ASP A 36 -9.22 2.97 5.45
N PHE A 37 -9.05 2.70 4.16
CA PHE A 37 -9.86 1.74 3.43
C PHE A 37 -9.86 0.35 4.08
N ILE A 38 -8.69 -0.26 4.32
CA ILE A 38 -8.64 -1.63 4.89
C ILE A 38 -9.23 -1.70 6.30
N ARG A 39 -9.19 -0.61 7.07
CA ARG A 39 -9.81 -0.53 8.39
C ARG A 39 -11.32 -0.43 8.31
N ASN A 40 -11.85 0.41 7.42
CA ASN A 40 -13.30 0.54 7.23
C ASN A 40 -13.95 -0.74 6.68
N GLN A 41 -13.17 -1.58 5.99
CA GLN A 41 -13.63 -2.83 5.39
C GLN A 41 -13.23 -4.08 6.18
N ASP A 42 -12.64 -3.91 7.37
CA ASP A 42 -12.17 -5.01 8.24
C ASP A 42 -11.33 -6.07 7.49
N ILE A 43 -10.42 -5.62 6.61
CA ILE A 43 -9.54 -6.50 5.84
C ILE A 43 -8.29 -6.80 6.67
N TYR A 44 -8.14 -8.06 7.12
CA TYR A 44 -7.01 -8.51 7.94
C TYR A 44 -5.90 -9.23 7.17
N ALA A 45 -6.21 -9.70 5.96
CA ALA A 45 -5.28 -10.35 5.06
C ALA A 45 -5.71 -10.15 3.61
N GLY A 46 -4.75 -10.13 2.70
CA GLY A 46 -5.03 -10.02 1.28
C GLY A 46 -3.90 -9.37 0.51
N GLU A 47 -4.13 -9.21 -0.78
CA GLU A 47 -3.23 -8.56 -1.71
C GLU A 47 -3.82 -7.22 -2.17
N VAL A 48 -2.95 -6.26 -2.47
CA VAL A 48 -3.29 -5.04 -3.19
C VAL A 48 -2.37 -4.86 -4.37
N THR A 49 -2.95 -4.49 -5.51
CA THR A 49 -2.22 -4.00 -6.68
C THR A 49 -2.82 -2.70 -7.16
N GLY A 50 -2.06 -1.88 -7.89
CA GLY A 50 -2.61 -0.65 -8.45
C GLY A 50 -1.64 0.15 -9.29
N ILE A 51 -2.19 1.19 -9.92
CA ILE A 51 -1.51 2.16 -10.79
C ILE A 51 -2.01 3.57 -10.49
N GLY A 52 -1.37 4.58 -11.07
CA GLY A 52 -1.79 5.97 -10.89
C GLY A 52 -0.68 6.96 -11.21
N ALA A 53 -0.81 8.19 -10.72
CA ALA A 53 0.20 9.23 -10.88
C ALA A 53 0.37 10.01 -9.58
N VAL A 54 1.60 10.39 -9.25
CA VAL A 54 1.97 11.04 -7.98
C VAL A 54 2.83 12.27 -8.22
N SER A 55 2.70 13.29 -7.36
CA SER A 55 3.58 14.46 -7.35
C SER A 55 4.77 14.32 -6.39
N GLU A 56 4.68 13.36 -5.48
CA GLU A 56 5.67 13.13 -4.44
C GLU A 56 5.62 11.66 -3.99
N ALA A 57 6.78 11.05 -3.75
CA ALA A 57 6.89 9.74 -3.11
C ALA A 57 8.14 9.63 -2.24
N THR A 58 8.00 9.03 -1.05
CA THR A 58 9.11 8.67 -0.18
C THR A 58 9.31 7.15 -0.21
N LEU A 59 10.51 6.73 -0.61
CA LEU A 59 10.92 5.33 -0.62
C LEU A 59 11.90 5.05 0.52
N ARG A 60 11.80 3.85 1.09
CA ARG A 60 12.67 3.38 2.17
C ARG A 60 13.56 2.24 1.70
N PHE A 61 14.83 2.30 2.06
CA PHE A 61 15.79 1.23 1.90
C PHE A 61 16.27 0.76 3.28
N PHE A 62 16.14 -0.53 3.57
CA PHE A 62 16.68 -1.13 4.78
C PHE A 62 18.07 -1.69 4.51
N ASN A 63 19.07 -1.27 5.29
CA ASN A 63 20.42 -1.84 5.23
C ASN A 63 20.55 -2.98 6.25
N PRO A 64 20.62 -4.26 5.84
CA PRO A 64 20.67 -5.38 6.77
C PRO A 64 21.94 -5.43 7.62
N ALA A 65 23.04 -4.83 7.15
CA ALA A 65 24.32 -4.85 7.86
C ALA A 65 24.31 -3.92 9.08
N THR A 66 23.68 -2.75 8.96
CA THR A 66 23.60 -1.76 10.05
C THR A 66 22.25 -1.78 10.76
N LYS A 67 21.23 -2.39 10.14
CA LYS A 67 19.81 -2.36 10.54
C LYS A 67 19.18 -0.97 10.49
N ASP A 68 19.80 -0.04 9.76
CA ASP A 68 19.27 1.31 9.58
C ASP A 68 18.35 1.39 8.36
N TYR A 69 17.46 2.37 8.41
CA TYR A 69 16.62 2.76 7.28
C TYR A 69 17.15 4.04 6.65
N VAL A 70 17.18 4.07 5.33
CA VAL A 70 17.47 5.26 4.53
C VAL A 70 16.22 5.61 3.75
N ASP A 71 15.67 6.79 4.05
CA ASP A 71 14.50 7.31 3.38
C ASP A 71 14.92 8.33 2.32
N LYS A 72 14.25 8.29 1.16
CA LYS A 72 14.48 9.24 0.08
C LYS A 72 13.16 9.69 -0.52
N THR A 73 12.92 10.99 -0.45
CA THR A 73 11.76 11.65 -1.06
C THR A 73 12.09 12.18 -2.45
N PHE A 74 11.21 11.91 -3.40
CA PHE A 74 11.24 12.41 -4.77
C PHE A 74 10.07 13.36 -4.95
N ASN A 75 10.36 14.64 -5.18
CA ASN A 75 9.37 15.73 -5.29
C ASN A 75 9.21 16.12 -6.76
N GLU A 76 8.63 15.22 -7.56
CA GLU A 76 8.44 15.39 -8.99
C GLU A 76 7.23 14.56 -9.48
N GLN A 77 6.65 14.95 -10.61
CA GLN A 77 5.59 14.15 -11.23
C GLN A 77 6.15 12.80 -11.68
N MET A 78 5.50 11.71 -11.26
CA MET A 78 5.85 10.35 -11.64
C MET A 78 4.60 9.52 -11.90
N GLU A 79 4.67 8.64 -12.89
CA GLU A 79 3.67 7.59 -13.08
C GLU A 79 3.93 6.43 -12.12
N VAL A 80 2.90 6.00 -11.41
CA VAL A 80 2.90 4.76 -10.64
C VAL A 80 2.62 3.62 -11.60
N THR A 81 3.69 3.02 -12.12
CA THR A 81 3.59 1.90 -13.06
C THR A 81 3.06 0.63 -12.40
N ASN A 82 3.36 0.44 -11.11
CA ASN A 82 2.84 -0.66 -10.31
C ASN A 82 3.02 -0.37 -8.81
N ILE A 83 1.98 -0.64 -8.02
CA ILE A 83 2.08 -0.92 -6.58
C ILE A 83 1.73 -2.39 -6.39
N SER A 84 2.52 -3.08 -5.58
CA SER A 84 2.21 -4.44 -5.11
C SER A 84 2.43 -4.52 -3.62
N GLY A 85 1.51 -5.16 -2.91
CA GLY A 85 1.63 -5.30 -1.48
C GLY A 85 0.62 -6.22 -0.87
N ASN A 86 0.67 -6.31 0.46
CA ASN A 86 -0.22 -7.16 1.23
C ASN A 86 -0.77 -6.46 2.46
N VAL A 87 -1.92 -6.96 2.90
CA VAL A 87 -2.55 -6.63 4.18
C VAL A 87 -2.17 -7.69 5.20
N SER A 88 -1.90 -7.25 6.43
CA SER A 88 -1.54 -8.09 7.57
C SER A 88 -1.84 -7.36 8.86
N GLU A 89 -1.57 -7.98 10.01
CA GLU A 89 -1.71 -7.34 11.32
C GLU A 89 -0.38 -7.24 12.06
N ILE A 90 -0.13 -6.08 12.69
CA ILE A 90 0.96 -5.90 13.66
C ILE A 90 0.34 -5.33 14.94
N ALA A 91 0.54 -6.03 16.07
CA ALA A 91 0.06 -5.60 17.38
C ALA A 91 -1.43 -5.19 17.40
N GLY A 92 -2.30 -6.00 16.79
CA GLY A 92 -3.74 -5.74 16.75
C GLY A 92 -4.20 -4.75 15.68
N ARG A 93 -3.31 -4.21 14.85
CA ARG A 93 -3.63 -3.17 13.85
C ARG A 93 -3.39 -3.66 12.43
N GLN A 94 -4.39 -3.51 11.56
CA GLN A 94 -4.23 -3.77 10.13
C GLN A 94 -3.13 -2.85 9.57
N THR A 95 -2.22 -3.45 8.80
CA THR A 95 -1.01 -2.83 8.27
C THR A 95 -0.81 -3.25 6.83
N LEU A 96 -0.48 -2.27 5.98
CA LEU A 96 -0.04 -2.49 4.62
C LEU A 96 1.48 -2.65 4.56
N HIS A 97 1.95 -3.58 3.74
CA HIS A 97 3.33 -3.61 3.28
C HIS A 97 3.33 -3.43 1.77
N LEU A 98 3.75 -2.25 1.31
CA LEU A 98 3.67 -1.85 -0.10
C LEU A 98 5.06 -1.64 -0.68
N HIS A 99 5.26 -2.14 -1.89
CA HIS A 99 6.36 -1.77 -2.77
C HIS A 99 5.77 -1.06 -4.00
N ILE A 100 6.57 -0.20 -4.62
CA ILE A 100 6.15 0.64 -5.74
C ILE A 100 7.23 0.68 -6.82
N THR A 101 6.81 0.80 -8.07
CA THR A 101 7.65 1.17 -9.22
C THR A 101 7.11 2.45 -9.85
N LEU A 102 7.97 3.46 -9.97
CA LEU A 102 7.67 4.80 -10.45
C LEU A 102 8.39 5.04 -11.77
N GLY A 103 7.70 5.61 -12.75
CA GLY A 103 8.27 6.10 -14.00
C GLY A 103 8.39 7.62 -13.96
N ARG A 104 9.61 8.13 -14.15
CA ARG A 104 9.87 9.58 -14.25
C ARG A 104 9.54 10.11 -15.64
N ALA A 105 9.58 11.43 -15.81
CA ALA A 105 9.33 12.09 -17.10
C ALA A 105 10.31 11.68 -18.21
N ASP A 106 11.52 11.24 -17.85
CA ASP A 106 12.53 10.70 -18.77
C ASP A 106 12.42 9.17 -18.97
N TYR A 107 11.34 8.56 -18.48
CA TYR A 107 11.06 7.12 -18.47
C TYR A 107 12.02 6.27 -17.64
N THR A 108 12.92 6.87 -16.87
CA THR A 108 13.72 6.11 -15.90
C THR A 108 12.84 5.61 -14.77
N ALA A 109 13.11 4.38 -14.33
CA ALA A 109 12.34 3.74 -13.28
C ALA A 109 13.02 3.91 -11.91
N LEU A 110 12.21 4.20 -10.89
CA LEU A 110 12.58 4.10 -9.48
C LEU A 110 11.75 3.00 -8.84
N ALA A 111 12.31 2.25 -7.89
CA ALA A 111 11.58 1.20 -7.20
C ALA A 111 12.04 1.07 -5.75
N GLY A 112 11.13 0.64 -4.87
CA GLY A 112 11.47 0.42 -3.46
C GLY A 112 10.26 0.13 -2.57
N HIS A 113 10.53 0.06 -1.27
CA HIS A 113 9.49 0.03 -0.24
C HIS A 113 8.83 1.40 -0.15
N LEU A 114 7.51 1.45 -0.27
CA LEU A 114 6.74 2.69 -0.26
C LEU A 114 6.43 3.11 1.18
N LEU A 115 6.90 4.29 1.58
CA LEU A 115 6.55 4.88 2.87
C LEU A 115 5.31 5.78 2.76
N GLU A 116 5.28 6.61 1.73
CA GLU A 116 4.21 7.56 1.44
C GLU A 116 4.28 7.99 -0.03
N ALA A 117 3.16 8.37 -0.61
CA ALA A 117 3.11 9.02 -1.92
C ALA A 117 1.80 9.81 -2.06
N LYS A 118 1.88 11.00 -2.67
CA LYS A 118 0.74 11.91 -2.86
C LYS A 118 0.24 11.84 -4.29
N ILE A 119 -1.02 11.47 -4.48
CA ILE A 119 -1.65 11.40 -5.81
C ILE A 119 -1.66 12.78 -6.47
N ASN A 120 -1.27 12.81 -7.74
CA ASN A 120 -1.46 13.94 -8.64
C ASN A 120 -1.96 13.43 -9.99
N GLY A 121 -3.27 13.16 -10.05
CA GLY A 121 -3.90 12.43 -11.14
C GLY A 121 -4.89 11.40 -10.60
N ALA A 122 -4.86 10.20 -11.17
CA ALA A 122 -5.66 9.06 -10.72
C ALA A 122 -4.86 8.18 -9.75
N GLY A 123 -5.57 7.44 -8.88
CA GLY A 123 -5.02 6.36 -8.06
C GLY A 123 -6.01 5.19 -8.05
N GLU A 124 -5.68 4.14 -8.80
CA GLU A 124 -6.58 3.03 -9.12
C GLU A 124 -6.01 1.73 -8.55
N PHE A 125 -6.73 1.12 -7.62
CA PHE A 125 -6.27 -0.06 -6.89
C PHE A 125 -7.29 -1.18 -6.93
N ILE A 126 -6.80 -2.42 -6.88
CA ILE A 126 -7.61 -3.62 -6.73
C ILE A 126 -7.13 -4.34 -5.47
N PHE A 127 -8.07 -4.64 -4.58
CA PHE A 127 -7.82 -5.47 -3.41
C PHE A 127 -8.42 -6.85 -3.61
N TYR A 128 -7.65 -7.85 -3.20
CA TYR A 128 -8.04 -9.25 -3.11
C TYR A 128 -7.99 -9.69 -1.63
N PRO A 129 -9.03 -9.38 -0.83
CA PRO A 129 -9.13 -9.84 0.54
C PRO A 129 -9.14 -11.36 0.62
N LEU A 130 -8.48 -11.88 1.65
CA LEU A 130 -8.51 -13.29 2.01
C LEU A 130 -9.33 -13.46 3.30
N PRO A 131 -10.20 -14.49 3.41
CA PRO A 131 -11.04 -14.74 4.58
C PRO A 131 -10.22 -15.37 5.72
N THR A 132 -9.13 -14.73 6.10
CA THR A 132 -8.20 -15.14 7.15
C THR A 132 -7.55 -13.90 7.76
N LYS A 133 -6.72 -14.13 8.77
CA LYS A 133 -5.86 -13.13 9.39
C LYS A 133 -4.42 -13.60 9.28
N VAL A 134 -3.51 -12.67 9.04
CA VAL A 134 -2.07 -12.98 9.06
C VAL A 134 -1.36 -11.98 9.96
N ILE A 135 -0.73 -12.48 11.01
CA ILE A 135 0.01 -11.66 11.97
C ILE A 135 1.46 -11.55 11.52
N LYS A 136 2.06 -10.38 11.74
CA LYS A 136 3.51 -10.19 11.64
C LYS A 136 4.12 -9.90 13.00
N ILE A 137 5.26 -10.52 13.27
CA ILE A 137 6.04 -10.36 14.51
C ILE A 137 7.45 -9.90 14.17
N LYS A 138 7.97 -8.98 14.98
CA LYS A 138 9.34 -8.51 14.85
C LYS A 138 10.31 -9.64 15.13
N ASN A 139 11.17 -9.91 14.16
CA ASN A 139 12.34 -10.74 14.37
C ASN A 139 13.46 -9.84 14.94
N GLU A 140 13.82 -9.99 16.21
CA GLU A 140 14.82 -9.10 16.85
C GLU A 140 16.24 -9.25 16.27
N ASN A 141 16.57 -10.43 15.73
CA ASN A 141 17.88 -10.64 15.11
C ASN A 141 18.01 -9.86 13.80
N ILE A 142 16.91 -9.71 13.05
CA ILE A 142 16.90 -9.07 11.72
C ILE A 142 16.43 -7.61 11.82
N GLY A 143 15.56 -7.29 12.77
CA GLY A 143 15.02 -5.94 13.00
C GLY A 143 13.72 -5.62 12.23
N ILE A 144 13.12 -6.60 11.55
CA ILE A 144 11.92 -6.40 10.71
C ILE A 144 10.82 -7.41 11.06
N ASN A 145 9.58 -7.08 10.66
CA ASN A 145 8.41 -7.91 10.95
C ASN A 145 8.21 -8.98 9.87
N PHE A 146 8.09 -10.23 10.29
CA PHE A 146 7.81 -11.38 9.42
C PHE A 146 6.44 -11.95 9.69
N TYR A 147 5.85 -12.59 8.67
CA TYR A 147 4.66 -13.39 8.88
C TYR A 147 4.91 -14.48 9.92
N ASP A 148 3.93 -14.65 10.81
CA ASP A 148 3.83 -15.74 11.76
C ASP A 148 2.45 -16.37 11.57
N PHE A 149 2.42 -17.60 11.06
CA PHE A 149 1.19 -18.32 10.74
C PHE A 149 0.68 -19.17 11.92
N GLU A 150 1.44 -19.23 13.02
CA GLU A 150 1.08 -19.98 14.23
C GLU A 150 0.38 -19.08 15.27
N LYS A 151 0.15 -17.80 14.95
CA LYS A 151 -0.50 -16.81 15.82
C LYS A 151 -1.75 -16.19 15.21
#